data_AF-A0A413VKH6-F1
#
_entry.id   AF-A0A413VKH6-F1
#
_cell.length_a   1.000
_cell.length_b   1.000
_cell.length_c   1.000
_cell.angle_alpha   90.00
_cell.angle_beta   90.00
_cell.angle_gamma   90.00
#
_symmetry.space_group_name_H-M   'P 1'
#
loop_
_entity.id
_entity.type
_entity.pdbx_description
1 polymer ?
#
loop_
_entity_poly.entity_id
_entity_poly.type
_entity_poly.pdbx_seq_one_letter_code
_entity_poly.pdbx_strand_id
1 'polypeptide(L)'
;MKRQRRTPGSIVKIDLKNGYYNYAQLLENGIAFFDIYTKDPELEDLSILLEKPVLFIVSVYRDVISTGLWLKVGKLPIREDLKILPMQCIQDALNETQFELYNPNTGEVTKATREECEGLEICAVWEAHAVEERIIDHYNGVPNFWVESMKIK
;
A
#
# COMPACT_ATOMS: atom_id res chain seq x y z
N MET A 1 12.37 7.66 -18.34
CA MET A 1 11.23 7.31 -17.47
C MET A 1 9.93 7.70 -18.16
N LYS A 2 8.94 6.79 -18.21
CA LYS A 2 7.67 6.98 -18.94
C LYS A 2 6.72 7.77 -18.06
N ARG A 3 6.25 8.94 -18.49
CA ARG A 3 5.25 9.72 -17.73
C ARG A 3 3.91 8.99 -17.71
N GLN A 4 3.29 8.90 -16.54
CA GLN A 4 2.03 8.18 -16.34
C GLN A 4 1.02 8.98 -15.50
N ARG A 5 -0.27 8.75 -15.73
CA ARG A 5 -1.33 9.26 -14.85
C ARG A 5 -1.77 8.17 -13.88
N ARG A 6 -2.01 8.53 -12.61
CA ARG A 6 -2.68 7.66 -11.64
C ARG A 6 -4.13 7.43 -12.09
N THR A 7 -4.51 6.17 -12.28
CA THR A 7 -5.83 5.77 -12.77
C THR A 7 -6.33 4.59 -11.94
N PRO A 8 -7.45 4.73 -11.21
CA PRO A 8 -8.03 3.64 -10.42
C PRO A 8 -8.28 2.38 -11.27
N GLY A 9 -8.03 1.22 -10.66
CA GLY A 9 -8.04 -0.11 -11.26
C GLY A 9 -6.76 -0.48 -12.02
N SER A 10 -5.84 0.46 -12.28
CA SER A 10 -4.58 0.13 -12.94
C SER A 10 -3.71 -0.77 -12.08
N ILE A 11 -3.05 -1.72 -12.74
CA ILE A 11 -2.05 -2.59 -12.14
C ILE A 11 -0.68 -1.99 -12.39
N VAL A 12 0.11 -1.87 -11.33
CA VAL A 12 1.51 -1.46 -11.39
C VAL A 12 2.41 -2.64 -11.05
N LYS A 13 3.51 -2.73 -11.79
CA LYS A 13 4.63 -3.62 -11.51
C LYS A 13 5.70 -2.87 -10.73
N ILE A 14 6.21 -3.53 -9.70
CA ILE A 14 7.24 -3.04 -8.80
C ILE A 14 8.46 -3.95 -8.96
N ASP A 15 9.59 -3.39 -9.34
CA ASP A 15 10.88 -4.09 -9.39
C ASP A 15 11.57 -3.90 -8.04
N LEU A 16 11.65 -4.97 -7.26
CA LEU A 16 12.17 -4.97 -5.89
C LEU A 16 13.71 -4.95 -5.82
N LYS A 17 14.39 -4.82 -6.97
CA LYS A 17 15.87 -4.67 -7.09
C LYS A 17 16.68 -5.83 -6.53
N ASN A 18 16.04 -6.94 -6.21
CA ASN A 18 16.66 -8.17 -5.73
C ASN A 18 16.37 -9.38 -6.66
N GLY A 19 15.94 -9.10 -7.90
CA GLY A 19 15.57 -10.12 -8.89
C GLY A 19 14.14 -10.62 -8.77
N TYR A 20 13.34 -10.02 -7.88
CA TYR A 20 11.91 -10.30 -7.75
C TYR A 20 11.06 -9.07 -8.07
N TYR A 21 9.80 -9.36 -8.38
CA TYR A 21 8.78 -8.38 -8.73
C TYR A 21 7.53 -8.58 -7.89
N ASN A 22 6.88 -7.47 -7.55
CA ASN A 22 5.56 -7.43 -6.93
C ASN A 22 4.57 -6.66 -7.81
N TYR A 23 3.28 -6.88 -7.59
CA TYR A 23 2.21 -6.22 -8.30
C TYR A 23 1.21 -5.61 -7.32
N ALA A 24 0.72 -4.43 -7.65
CA ALA A 24 -0.24 -3.70 -6.84
C ALA A 24 -1.33 -3.07 -7.70
N GLN A 25 -2.50 -2.84 -7.11
CA GLN A 25 -3.63 -2.18 -7.77
C GLN A 25 -3.83 -0.77 -7.23
N LEU A 26 -3.88 0.21 -8.13
CA LEU A 26 -4.23 1.58 -7.80
C LEU A 26 -5.72 1.65 -7.48
N LEU A 27 -6.10 2.08 -6.28
CA LEU A 27 -7.49 2.26 -5.85
C LEU A 27 -7.91 3.73 -5.99
N GLU A 28 -9.12 4.10 -5.58
CA GLU A 28 -9.47 5.53 -5.49
C GLU A 28 -8.55 6.24 -4.49
N ASN A 29 -8.49 5.74 -3.24
CA ASN A 29 -7.78 6.38 -2.12
C ASN A 29 -6.70 5.48 -1.47
N GLY A 30 -5.83 4.89 -2.29
CA GLY A 30 -4.72 4.06 -1.81
C GLY A 30 -4.16 3.15 -2.90
N ILE A 31 -3.26 2.25 -2.52
CA ILE A 31 -2.70 1.21 -3.39
C ILE A 31 -2.74 -0.10 -2.60
N ALA A 32 -3.39 -1.13 -3.16
CA ALA A 32 -3.40 -2.47 -2.59
C ALA A 32 -2.23 -3.28 -3.16
N PHE A 33 -1.36 -3.77 -2.28
CA PHE A 33 -0.20 -4.59 -2.65
C PHE A 33 -0.59 -6.06 -2.50
N PHE A 34 -0.48 -6.83 -3.59
CA PHE A 34 -0.87 -8.23 -3.57
C PHE A 34 0.24 -9.10 -2.98
N ASP A 35 -0.16 -10.21 -2.36
CA ASP A 35 0.73 -11.28 -1.93
C ASP A 35 1.22 -12.08 -3.15
N ILE A 36 2.16 -11.47 -3.88
CA ILE A 36 2.88 -12.06 -4.99
C ILE A 36 4.36 -11.63 -4.98
N TYR A 37 5.24 -12.60 -5.19
CA TYR A 37 6.69 -12.39 -5.26
C TYR A 37 7.27 -13.35 -6.28
N THR A 38 7.52 -12.82 -7.47
CA THR A 38 7.90 -13.63 -8.63
C THR A 38 9.25 -13.21 -9.19
N LYS A 39 9.99 -14.17 -9.74
CA LYS A 39 11.22 -13.91 -10.51
C LYS A 39 10.91 -13.55 -11.96
N ASP A 40 9.71 -13.88 -12.42
CA ASP A 40 9.30 -13.57 -13.78
C ASP A 40 9.12 -12.06 -13.89
N PRO A 41 9.80 -11.40 -14.84
CA PRO A 41 9.73 -9.96 -14.96
C PRO A 41 8.32 -9.50 -15.36
N GLU A 42 7.56 -10.35 -16.04
CA GLU A 42 6.25 -10.07 -16.61
C GLU A 42 5.32 -11.26 -16.34
N LEU A 43 4.12 -10.99 -15.81
CA LEU A 43 3.05 -11.98 -15.74
C LEU A 43 2.38 -12.13 -17.11
N GLU A 44 2.17 -13.37 -17.55
CA GLU A 44 1.43 -13.67 -18.77
C GLU A 44 -0.05 -13.28 -18.67
N ASP A 45 -0.64 -13.47 -17.49
CA ASP A 45 -2.03 -13.11 -17.18
C ASP A 45 -2.11 -12.36 -15.83
N LEU A 46 -2.62 -11.13 -15.88
CA LEU A 46 -2.83 -10.32 -14.68
C LEU A 46 -4.04 -10.79 -13.87
N SER A 47 -4.96 -11.58 -14.46
CA SER A 47 -6.19 -12.02 -13.78
C SER A 47 -5.89 -12.83 -12.50
N ILE A 48 -4.73 -13.47 -12.41
CA ILE A 48 -4.27 -14.18 -11.22
C ILE A 48 -4.25 -13.29 -9.97
N LEU A 49 -4.08 -11.97 -10.14
CA LEU A 49 -4.04 -10.99 -9.05
C LEU A 49 -5.42 -10.81 -8.39
N LEU A 50 -6.51 -11.16 -9.08
CA LEU A 50 -7.87 -11.08 -8.51
C LEU A 50 -8.03 -12.04 -7.32
N GLU A 51 -7.30 -13.16 -7.32
CA GLU A 51 -7.38 -14.18 -6.27
C GLU A 51 -6.29 -14.03 -5.21
N LYS A 52 -5.29 -13.15 -5.43
CA LYS A 52 -4.20 -12.96 -4.47
C LYS A 52 -4.68 -12.26 -3.20
N PRO A 53 -4.24 -12.70 -2.01
CA PRO A 53 -4.40 -11.90 -0.80
C PRO A 53 -3.79 -10.51 -0.95
N VAL A 54 -4.26 -9.56 -0.14
CA VAL A 54 -3.69 -8.22 -0.06
C VAL A 54 -2.80 -8.16 1.17
N LEU A 55 -1.52 -7.82 0.98
CA LEU A 55 -0.55 -7.71 2.07
C LEU A 55 -0.85 -6.49 2.95
N PHE A 56 -1.10 -5.35 2.31
CA PHE A 56 -1.43 -4.09 2.94
C PHE A 56 -1.95 -3.08 1.91
N ILE A 57 -2.55 -2.00 2.40
CA ILE A 57 -3.06 -0.89 1.60
C ILE A 57 -2.47 0.41 2.15
N VAL A 58 -1.67 1.12 1.33
CA VAL A 58 -1.04 2.37 1.74
C VAL A 58 -1.09 3.42 0.63
N SER A 59 -0.84 4.67 1.00
CA SER A 59 -0.62 5.78 0.07
C SER A 59 0.88 6.00 -0.14
N VAL A 60 1.26 6.41 -1.35
CA VAL A 60 2.64 6.77 -1.72
C VAL A 60 2.70 8.13 -2.40
N TYR A 61 3.88 8.71 -2.46
CA TYR A 61 4.08 9.96 -3.19
C TYR A 61 3.69 9.84 -4.67
N ARG A 62 3.18 10.95 -5.23
CA ARG A 62 2.64 11.00 -6.60
C ARG A 62 3.67 10.63 -7.66
N ASP A 63 4.92 10.99 -7.43
CA ASP A 63 6.04 10.79 -8.34
C ASP A 63 6.33 9.30 -8.58
N VAL A 64 6.13 8.43 -7.58
CA VAL A 64 6.27 6.97 -7.70
C VAL A 64 5.54 6.43 -8.92
N ILE A 65 4.28 6.86 -9.11
CA ILE A 65 3.48 6.46 -10.28
C ILE A 65 3.78 7.36 -11.48
N SER A 66 3.82 8.68 -11.29
CA SER A 66 3.81 9.62 -12.42
C SER A 66 5.14 9.67 -13.19
N THR A 67 6.26 9.37 -12.54
CA THR A 67 7.57 9.20 -13.18
C THR A 67 7.75 7.79 -13.76
N GLY A 68 6.94 6.84 -13.30
CA GLY A 68 7.05 5.44 -13.64
C GLY A 68 8.22 4.72 -12.98
N LEU A 69 8.47 5.07 -11.71
CA LEU A 69 9.24 4.24 -10.81
C LEU A 69 8.55 2.87 -10.68
N TRP A 70 7.22 2.89 -10.46
CA TRP A 70 6.37 1.71 -10.63
C TRP A 70 5.61 1.80 -11.95
N LEU A 71 5.77 0.78 -12.80
CA LEU A 71 5.29 0.81 -14.18
C LEU A 71 3.86 0.29 -14.26
N LYS A 72 2.93 1.05 -14.87
CA LYS A 72 1.60 0.50 -15.17
C LYS A 72 1.71 -0.53 -16.28
N VAL A 73 1.25 -1.73 -16.00
CA VAL A 73 1.32 -2.90 -16.89
C VAL A 73 -0.05 -3.37 -17.36
N GLY A 74 -1.13 -2.89 -16.73
CA GLY A 74 -2.48 -3.23 -17.15
C GLY A 74 -3.55 -2.56 -16.30
N LYS A 75 -4.77 -3.10 -16.41
CA LYS A 75 -5.92 -2.66 -15.63
C LYS A 75 -6.82 -3.86 -15.35
N LEU A 76 -7.32 -3.94 -14.13
CA LEU A 76 -8.32 -4.91 -13.70
C LEU A 76 -9.50 -4.18 -13.05
N PRO A 77 -10.69 -4.81 -12.98
CA PRO A 77 -11.73 -4.32 -12.09
C PRO A 77 -11.19 -4.26 -10.65
N ILE A 78 -11.60 -3.24 -9.89
CA ILE A 78 -11.33 -3.19 -8.45
C ILE A 78 -12.22 -4.24 -7.79
N ARG A 79 -11.61 -5.13 -7.00
CA ARG A 79 -12.33 -6.17 -6.27
C ARG A 79 -13.33 -5.56 -5.29
N GLU A 80 -14.42 -6.28 -5.00
CA GLU A 80 -15.48 -5.78 -4.12
C GLU A 80 -14.96 -5.41 -2.73
N ASP A 81 -14.06 -6.22 -2.18
CA ASP A 81 -13.42 -6.00 -0.87
C ASP A 81 -12.42 -4.83 -0.85
N LEU A 82 -12.08 -4.27 -2.02
CA LEU A 82 -11.20 -3.11 -2.17
C LEU A 82 -11.95 -1.83 -2.55
N LYS A 83 -13.28 -1.88 -2.64
CA LYS A 83 -14.10 -0.68 -2.87
C LYS A 83 -14.27 0.17 -1.63
N ILE A 84 -14.31 -0.47 -0.45
CA ILE A 84 -14.39 0.19 0.85
C ILE A 84 -13.12 -0.16 1.62
N LEU A 85 -12.29 0.84 1.84
CA LEU A 85 -11.00 0.68 2.50
C LEU A 85 -11.16 0.70 4.03
N PRO A 86 -10.32 -0.04 4.77
CA PRO A 86 -10.32 0.01 6.23
C PRO A 86 -9.94 1.41 6.74
N MET A 87 -10.40 1.74 7.95
CA MET A 87 -9.97 2.95 8.64
C MET A 87 -8.46 2.91 8.89
N GLN A 88 -7.85 4.10 8.97
CA GLN A 88 -6.44 4.26 9.32
C GLN A 88 -6.32 5.00 10.66
N CYS A 89 -5.24 4.76 11.38
CA CYS A 89 -4.97 5.44 12.64
C CYS A 89 -4.05 6.66 12.44
N ILE A 90 -4.32 7.73 13.18
CA ILE A 90 -3.43 8.87 13.36
C ILE A 90 -3.13 8.96 14.86
N GLN A 91 -1.84 8.99 15.23
CA GLN A 91 -1.38 9.33 16.58
C GLN A 91 -0.71 10.71 16.53
N ASP A 92 -1.09 11.60 17.43
CA ASP A 92 -0.48 12.93 17.51
C ASP A 92 1.00 12.80 17.93
N ALA A 93 1.90 13.35 17.10
CA ALA A 93 3.34 13.25 17.30
C ALA A 93 3.87 14.11 18.46
N LEU A 94 3.12 15.12 18.90
CA LEU A 94 3.44 15.98 20.04
C LEU A 94 2.77 15.49 21.33
N ASN A 95 1.63 14.80 21.21
CA ASN A 95 0.91 14.20 22.32
C ASN A 95 0.50 12.76 22.01
N GLU A 96 1.38 11.81 22.35
CA GLU A 96 1.22 10.38 22.05
C GLU A 96 -0.03 9.75 22.68
N THR A 97 -0.76 10.44 23.57
CA THR A 97 -2.03 9.95 24.13
C THR A 97 -3.26 10.34 23.29
N GLN A 98 -3.11 11.12 22.23
CA GLN A 98 -4.21 11.55 21.36
C GLN A 98 -4.23 10.71 20.08
N PHE A 99 -5.38 10.13 19.80
CA PHE A 99 -5.62 9.25 18.66
C PHE A 99 -6.80 9.75 17.85
N GLU A 100 -6.72 9.55 16.54
CA GLU A 100 -7.79 9.83 15.60
C GLU A 100 -7.91 8.69 14.57
N LEU A 101 -9.12 8.49 14.08
CA LEU A 101 -9.39 7.60 12.96
C LEU A 101 -9.57 8.42 11.69
N TYR A 102 -8.84 8.07 10.65
CA TYR A 102 -9.03 8.60 9.31
C TYR A 102 -9.84 7.63 8.46
N ASN A 103 -10.91 8.13 7.84
CA ASN A 103 -11.69 7.39 6.87
C ASN A 103 -11.16 7.67 5.45
N PRO A 104 -10.39 6.77 4.83
CA PRO A 104 -9.88 6.99 3.47
C PRO A 104 -10.98 7.05 2.41
N ASN A 105 -12.21 6.61 2.70
CA ASN A 105 -13.32 6.63 1.73
C ASN A 105 -14.03 7.98 1.69
N THR A 106 -14.05 8.74 2.79
CA THR A 106 -14.75 10.04 2.91
C THR A 106 -13.81 11.22 3.15
N GLY A 107 -12.59 10.97 3.64
CA GLY A 107 -11.66 11.98 4.10
C GLY A 107 -11.93 12.51 5.51
N GLU A 108 -12.92 11.96 6.21
CA GLU A 108 -13.27 12.36 7.57
C GLU A 108 -12.22 11.92 8.58
N VAL A 109 -11.99 12.76 9.60
CA VAL A 109 -11.14 12.46 10.75
C VAL A 109 -11.97 12.60 12.02
N THR A 110 -11.97 11.57 12.86
CA THR A 110 -12.70 11.56 14.13
C THR A 110 -11.78 11.20 15.28
N LYS A 111 -12.08 11.70 16.48
CA LYS A 111 -11.35 11.31 17.69
C LYS A 111 -11.52 9.81 17.96
N ALA A 112 -10.47 9.19 18.49
CA ALA A 112 -10.43 7.78 18.77
C ALA A 112 -9.67 7.48 20.07
N THR A 113 -9.82 6.24 20.53
CA THR A 113 -9.05 5.63 21.61
C THR A 113 -7.86 4.86 21.06
N ARG A 114 -6.91 4.50 21.94
CA ARG A 114 -5.75 3.68 21.56
C ARG A 114 -6.20 2.30 21.06
N GLU A 115 -7.19 1.72 21.73
CA GLU A 115 -7.75 0.40 21.44
C GLU A 115 -8.45 0.36 20.07
N GLU A 116 -9.15 1.43 19.68
CA GLU A 116 -9.76 1.55 18.35
C GLU A 116 -8.71 1.69 17.22
N CYS A 117 -7.53 2.22 17.56
CA CYS A 117 -6.40 2.37 16.64
C CYS A 117 -5.54 1.11 16.51
N GLU A 118 -5.61 0.19 17.48
CA GLU A 118 -4.73 -0.97 17.53
C GLU A 118 -4.98 -1.91 16.35
N GLY A 119 -3.90 -2.26 15.64
CA GLY A 119 -3.95 -3.12 14.46
C GLY A 119 -4.38 -2.43 13.16
N LEU A 120 -4.75 -1.14 13.19
CA LEU A 120 -4.98 -0.37 11.97
C LEU A 120 -3.67 0.10 11.33
N GLU A 121 -3.69 0.27 10.01
CA GLU A 121 -2.58 0.90 9.29
C GLU A 121 -2.49 2.38 9.69
N ILE A 122 -1.27 2.88 9.87
CA ILE A 122 -1.04 4.30 10.17
C ILE A 122 -1.31 5.13 8.92
N CYS A 123 -2.04 6.23 9.09
CA CYS A 123 -2.34 7.18 8.03
C CYS A 123 -1.08 7.98 7.68
N ALA A 124 -0.27 7.44 6.76
CA ALA A 124 0.95 8.05 6.27
C ALA A 124 1.07 7.96 4.74
N VAL A 125 1.87 8.86 4.17
CA VAL A 125 2.35 8.76 2.78
C VAL A 125 3.73 8.13 2.83
N TRP A 126 3.88 6.98 2.16
CA TRP A 126 5.10 6.19 2.17
C TRP A 126 6.03 6.55 1.01
N GLU A 127 7.32 6.46 1.29
CA GLU A 127 8.38 6.43 0.28
C GLU A 127 8.37 5.08 -0.46
N ALA A 128 8.73 5.08 -1.74
CA ALA A 128 8.73 3.85 -2.55
C ALA A 128 9.66 2.78 -1.98
N HIS A 129 10.88 3.15 -1.59
CA HIS A 129 11.86 2.20 -1.03
C HIS A 129 11.38 1.57 0.28
N ALA A 130 10.68 2.32 1.13
CA ALA A 130 10.13 1.81 2.39
C ALA A 130 9.03 0.75 2.14
N VAL A 131 8.22 0.94 1.09
CA VAL A 131 7.23 -0.06 0.67
C VAL A 131 7.91 -1.29 0.07
N GLU A 132 8.90 -1.10 -0.80
CA GLU A 132 9.67 -2.18 -1.41
C GLU A 132 10.37 -3.05 -0.35
N GLU A 133 11.01 -2.43 0.64
CA GLU A 133 11.60 -3.10 1.81
C GLU A 133 10.53 -3.86 2.63
N ARG A 134 9.36 -3.25 2.89
CA ARG A 134 8.26 -3.93 3.61
C ARG A 134 7.81 -5.20 2.90
N ILE A 135 7.76 -5.21 1.57
CA ILE A 135 7.43 -6.40 0.77
C ILE A 135 8.56 -7.44 0.91
N ILE A 136 9.81 -7.03 0.73
CA ILE A 136 10.98 -7.93 0.84
C ILE A 136 11.04 -8.59 2.22
N ASP A 137 10.88 -7.80 3.29
CA ASP A 137 10.92 -8.28 4.67
C ASP A 137 9.78 -9.27 4.98
N HIS A 138 8.58 -9.03 4.43
CA HIS A 138 7.48 -9.99 4.51
C HIS A 138 7.87 -11.36 3.96
N TYR A 139 8.45 -11.43 2.77
CA TYR A 139 8.88 -12.71 2.17
C TYR A 139 10.12 -13.33 2.81
N ASN A 140 10.95 -12.51 3.46
CA ASN A 140 12.07 -12.99 4.27
C ASN A 140 11.63 -13.46 5.67
N GLY A 141 10.38 -13.19 6.08
CA GLY A 141 9.87 -13.54 7.40
C GLY A 141 10.51 -12.73 8.53
N VAL A 142 10.94 -11.50 8.26
CA VAL A 142 11.58 -10.62 9.25
C VAL A 142 10.71 -9.39 9.54
N PRO A 143 10.80 -8.79 10.74
CA PRO A 143 10.11 -7.54 11.03
C PRO A 143 10.61 -6.41 10.12
N ASN A 144 9.69 -5.61 9.58
CA ASN A 144 10.04 -4.45 8.76
C ASN A 144 10.29 -3.21 9.63
N PHE A 145 11.46 -2.58 9.45
CA PHE A 145 11.87 -1.41 10.21
C PHE A 145 10.83 -0.28 10.20
N TRP A 146 10.29 0.07 9.03
CA TRP A 146 9.36 1.20 8.88
C TRP A 146 8.05 0.93 9.61
N VAL A 147 7.46 -0.25 9.41
CA VAL A 147 6.23 -0.67 10.10
C VAL A 147 6.42 -0.61 11.62
N GLU A 148 7.54 -1.16 12.12
CA GLU A 148 7.84 -1.16 13.55
C GLU A 148 8.03 0.27 14.09
N SER A 149 8.70 1.15 13.34
CA SER A 149 8.93 2.54 13.74
C SER A 149 7.65 3.38 13.81
N MET A 150 6.60 2.97 13.10
CA MET A 150 5.32 3.67 13.02
C MET A 150 4.27 3.12 13.98
N LYS A 151 4.55 2.01 14.70
CA LYS A 151 3.59 1.49 15.68
C LYS A 151 3.20 2.57 16.68
N ILE A 152 1.91 2.57 17.01
CA ILE A 152 1.40 3.43 18.07
C ILE A 152 2.20 3.19 19.36
N LYS A 153 2.61 4.29 19.98
CA LYS A 153 3.34 4.25 21.26
C LYS A 153 2.36 4.12 22.42
#